data_AF-A0A3B5ZT87-F1
#
_entry.id   AF-A0A3B5ZT87-F1
#
_cell.length_a   1.000
_cell.length_b   1.000
_cell.length_c   1.000
_cell.angle_alpha   90.00
_cell.angle_beta   90.00
_cell.angle_gamma   90.00
#
_symmetry.space_group_name_H-M   'P 1'
#
loop_
_entity.id
_entity.type
_entity.pdbx_description
1 polymer ?
#
loop_
_entity_poly.entity_id
_entity_poly.type
_entity_poly.pdbx_seq_one_letter_code
_entity_poly.pdbx_strand_id
1 'polypeptide(L)'
;MLSVVRVHLPSEIPIVGCEITPYVLLRLPNGAISTEDVPETAAVDGHFMRYRWYRIQSDRKVAICSVHPMEQATIQCLGCLKSKIPAAKSYHCSAKCFSDAWQHHKVLHERASSALNENGAEEEELFGRFGSGSSGILSSGSGSMSNLGQSPGVNNGPVPLYPSGSDKSSGETWFEVGRSQTYTPTADDIGHVLRFECAAVDTEKKVPAGPPTSIMTSRVIPAPTPTPRRLIQVNGDVLGHLDMDSQSSSFGTFTVLSYNILADAYATSDAYSYCPTWALSWTYRRQNLMREIIGYHADIICLQEVQLNHFEDFFAPEFDKHGYQALYKKRTTEVYAGVPHAIDGCATFFRRDRFSHVKKYEVEFNKAAQSLTDAIIPPAQKRVALNRLIKDNIALIAVLEAKFGNQGTENPGKRQLLCVANTHVNVHQDLKDVKLWEVQTLLKGLEKIANSADIPMLVCGDFNSIPGSTPHGLLAIGKVDQLHPDLAIDPLGILRPVSKLTHQLPLVSAYSSFARMVGVGYDLEHQRRRMDSGTNEPLFTNCTRDFTGTVDYIFYTADSLSVESLLELLDEESLRKDTALPSPEWSSDHIALLAEFRCKPRIRR
;
A
#
# COMPACT_ATOMS: atom_id res chain seq x y z
N MET A 1 -18.73 -40.68 10.68
CA MET A 1 -19.19 -39.52 11.48
C MET A 1 -18.33 -38.32 11.13
N LEU A 2 -18.92 -37.13 11.04
CA LEU A 2 -18.20 -35.88 10.83
C LEU A 2 -17.27 -35.61 12.02
N SER A 3 -15.99 -35.34 11.77
CA SER A 3 -15.02 -35.05 12.84
C SER A 3 -13.92 -34.09 12.39
N VAL A 4 -13.41 -33.30 13.33
CA VAL A 4 -12.25 -32.42 13.09
C VAL A 4 -10.96 -33.25 13.13
N VAL A 5 -10.16 -33.15 12.07
CA VAL A 5 -8.86 -33.84 11.96
C VAL A 5 -7.74 -32.95 12.47
N ARG A 6 -7.74 -31.67 12.06
CA ARG A 6 -6.70 -30.70 12.41
C ARG A 6 -7.26 -29.29 12.30
N VAL A 7 -6.76 -28.40 13.17
CA VAL A 7 -6.99 -26.96 13.07
C VAL A 7 -5.65 -26.25 13.11
N HIS A 8 -5.47 -25.23 12.29
CA HIS A 8 -4.36 -24.29 12.44
C HIS A 8 -4.79 -22.86 12.07
N LEU A 9 -4.10 -21.88 12.64
CA LEU A 9 -4.28 -20.48 12.29
C LEU A 9 -3.36 -20.12 11.10
N PRO A 10 -3.76 -19.17 10.23
CA PRO A 10 -2.90 -18.68 9.15
C PRO A 10 -1.74 -17.81 9.67
N SER A 11 -1.96 -17.14 10.80
CA SER A 11 -0.96 -16.38 11.55
C SER A 11 -1.25 -16.58 13.03
N GLU A 12 -0.20 -16.72 13.84
CA GLU A 12 -0.34 -16.74 15.30
C GLU A 12 -0.62 -15.33 15.86
N ILE A 13 -0.29 -14.26 15.14
CA ILE A 13 -0.45 -12.87 15.59
C ILE A 13 -1.70 -12.25 14.95
N PRO A 14 -2.75 -12.00 15.73
CA PRO A 14 -3.96 -11.35 15.24
C PRO A 14 -3.80 -9.83 15.23
N ILE A 15 -4.22 -9.20 14.13
CA ILE A 15 -4.14 -7.75 13.94
C ILE A 15 -5.55 -7.16 13.95
N VAL A 16 -5.74 -6.04 14.65
CA VAL A 16 -7.01 -5.32 14.64
C VAL A 16 -7.43 -4.97 13.20
N GLY A 17 -8.68 -5.30 12.87
CA GLY A 17 -9.25 -5.07 11.55
C GLY A 17 -8.96 -6.17 10.53
N CYS A 18 -7.98 -7.05 10.76
CA CYS A 18 -7.64 -8.12 9.83
C CYS A 18 -8.39 -9.42 10.16
N GLU A 19 -9.20 -9.90 9.23
CA GLU A 19 -9.94 -11.15 9.40
C GLU A 19 -8.97 -12.34 9.58
N ILE A 20 -9.26 -13.15 10.59
CA ILE A 20 -8.61 -14.43 10.85
C ILE A 20 -9.50 -15.53 10.31
N THR A 21 -8.96 -16.36 9.43
CA THR A 21 -9.65 -17.51 8.85
C THR A 21 -8.91 -18.79 9.22
N PRO A 22 -9.31 -19.47 10.32
CA PRO A 22 -8.72 -20.74 10.72
C PRO A 22 -8.92 -21.80 9.63
N TYR A 23 -7.85 -22.54 9.35
CA TYR A 23 -7.93 -23.73 8.50
C TYR A 23 -8.42 -24.90 9.33
N VAL A 24 -9.58 -25.44 8.95
CA VAL A 24 -10.23 -26.56 9.62
C VAL A 24 -10.27 -27.74 8.65
N LEU A 25 -9.54 -28.79 8.98
CA LEU A 25 -9.52 -30.02 8.20
C LEU A 25 -10.54 -31.00 8.78
N LEU A 26 -11.53 -31.37 7.98
CA LEU A 26 -12.63 -32.25 8.37
C LEU A 26 -12.47 -33.64 7.77
N ARG A 27 -12.94 -34.64 8.50
CA ARG A 27 -13.20 -35.99 7.99
C ARG A 27 -14.70 -36.16 7.87
N LEU A 28 -15.16 -36.38 6.64
CA LEU A 28 -16.56 -36.61 6.31
C LEU A 28 -16.98 -38.04 6.67
N PRO A 29 -18.29 -38.33 6.79
CA PRO A 29 -18.78 -39.67 7.10
C PRO A 29 -18.36 -40.76 6.12
N ASN A 30 -18.14 -40.41 4.84
CA ASN A 30 -17.63 -41.31 3.81
C ASN A 30 -16.10 -41.57 3.91
N GLY A 31 -15.42 -41.00 4.92
CA GLY A 31 -13.99 -41.13 5.14
C GLY A 31 -13.13 -40.13 4.35
N ALA A 32 -13.72 -39.34 3.44
CA ALA A 32 -13.00 -38.31 2.70
C ALA A 32 -12.55 -37.18 3.62
N ILE A 33 -11.43 -36.55 3.26
CA ILE A 33 -10.91 -35.35 3.94
C ILE A 33 -11.32 -34.13 3.12
N SER A 34 -11.86 -33.11 3.79
CA SER A 34 -12.30 -31.85 3.17
C SER A 34 -11.94 -30.65 4.03
N THR A 35 -11.80 -29.49 3.40
CA THR A 35 -11.64 -28.18 4.04
C THR A 35 -12.90 -27.33 3.91
N GLU A 36 -13.91 -27.83 3.20
CA GLU A 36 -15.19 -27.14 3.04
C GLU A 36 -15.98 -27.18 4.34
N ASP A 37 -16.59 -26.04 4.69
CA ASP A 37 -17.44 -25.94 5.85
C ASP A 37 -18.72 -26.80 5.69
N VAL A 38 -19.24 -27.30 6.81
CA VAL A 38 -20.50 -28.05 6.88
C VAL A 38 -21.48 -27.25 7.74
N PRO A 39 -22.21 -26.28 7.17
CA PRO A 39 -23.12 -25.43 7.94
C PRO A 39 -24.37 -26.21 8.37
N GLU A 40 -25.08 -25.70 9.38
CA GLU A 40 -26.30 -26.33 9.90
C GLU A 40 -27.38 -26.53 8.82
N THR A 41 -27.48 -25.60 7.86
CA THR A 41 -28.42 -25.67 6.73
C THR A 41 -28.09 -26.76 5.71
N ALA A 42 -26.87 -27.28 5.73
CA ALA A 42 -26.39 -28.33 4.83
C ALA A 42 -25.69 -29.43 5.62
N ALA A 43 -26.28 -29.82 6.76
CA ALA A 43 -25.75 -30.85 7.63
C ALA A 43 -25.53 -32.18 6.88
N VAL A 44 -24.40 -32.83 7.13
CA VAL A 44 -24.03 -34.10 6.52
C VAL A 44 -24.19 -35.19 7.55
N ASP A 45 -25.00 -36.21 7.23
CA ASP A 45 -25.29 -37.34 8.13
C ASP A 45 -25.79 -36.87 9.51
N GLY A 46 -26.67 -35.87 9.50
CA GLY A 46 -27.24 -35.27 10.72
C GLY A 46 -26.26 -34.46 11.56
N HIS A 47 -25.07 -34.13 11.04
CA HIS A 47 -24.04 -33.36 11.75
C HIS A 47 -23.65 -32.08 11.00
N PHE A 48 -23.33 -31.04 11.76
CA PHE A 48 -22.81 -29.78 11.23
C PHE A 48 -21.65 -29.25 12.08
N MET A 49 -20.88 -28.31 11.53
CA MET A 49 -19.80 -27.65 12.25
C MET A 49 -20.29 -26.42 13.00
N ARG A 50 -19.91 -26.32 14.27
CA ARG A 50 -20.12 -25.14 15.11
C ARG A 50 -18.79 -24.49 15.43
N TYR A 51 -18.74 -23.17 15.31
CA TYR A 51 -17.58 -22.35 15.60
C TYR A 51 -17.84 -21.38 16.74
N ARG A 52 -16.82 -21.11 17.56
CA ARG A 52 -16.85 -20.09 18.61
C ARG A 52 -15.50 -19.42 18.74
N TRP A 53 -15.54 -18.14 18.99
CA TRP A 53 -14.38 -17.32 19.33
C TRP A 53 -14.54 -16.81 20.74
N TYR A 54 -13.48 -16.88 21.52
CA TYR A 54 -13.45 -16.35 22.87
C TYR A 54 -12.27 -15.40 23.07
N ARG A 55 -12.46 -14.37 23.89
CA ARG A 55 -11.41 -13.47 24.38
C ARG A 55 -11.15 -13.74 25.86
N ILE A 56 -9.87 -13.84 26.24
CA ILE A 56 -9.49 -13.91 27.65
C ILE A 56 -9.70 -12.56 28.34
N GLN A 57 -10.39 -12.54 29.48
CA GLN A 57 -10.37 -11.44 30.43
C GLN A 57 -9.27 -11.75 31.45
N SER A 58 -8.12 -11.11 31.26
CA SER A 58 -7.11 -11.04 32.31
C SER A 58 -7.29 -9.74 33.09
N ASP A 59 -7.54 -9.82 34.40
CA ASP A 59 -7.51 -8.65 35.30
C ASP A 59 -6.13 -7.95 35.29
N ARG A 60 -5.12 -8.61 34.74
CA ARG A 60 -3.82 -8.02 34.40
C ARG A 60 -3.90 -7.44 32.99
N LYS A 61 -4.21 -6.15 32.85
CA LYS A 61 -3.84 -5.41 31.62
C LYS A 61 -2.32 -5.47 31.49
N VAL A 62 -1.83 -6.42 30.70
CA VAL A 62 -0.40 -6.52 30.40
C VAL A 62 -0.10 -5.45 29.37
N ALA A 63 0.57 -4.39 29.79
CA ALA A 63 1.08 -3.40 28.85
C ALA A 63 2.02 -4.09 27.86
N ILE A 64 1.88 -3.80 26.57
CA ILE A 64 2.74 -4.33 25.51
C ILE A 64 3.77 -3.29 25.12
N CYS A 65 4.95 -3.73 24.72
CA CYS A 65 6.01 -2.84 24.28
C CYS A 65 5.61 -2.13 22.97
N SER A 66 5.84 -0.82 22.90
CA SER A 66 5.51 0.03 21.76
C SER A 66 6.41 -0.25 20.54
N VAL A 67 7.60 -0.80 20.78
CA VAL A 67 8.60 -1.14 19.76
C VAL A 67 8.53 -2.63 19.39
N HIS A 68 8.25 -3.48 20.38
CA HIS A 68 8.17 -4.93 20.24
C HIS A 68 6.79 -5.41 20.69
N PRO A 69 5.75 -5.31 19.83
CA PRO A 69 4.37 -5.59 20.22
C PRO A 69 4.11 -7.02 20.75
N MET A 70 5.05 -7.93 20.51
CA MET A 70 5.03 -9.31 21.00
C MET A 70 5.50 -9.46 22.47
N GLU A 71 6.23 -8.46 22.98
CA GLU A 71 6.86 -8.52 24.29
C GLU A 71 6.04 -7.78 25.34
N GLN A 72 5.92 -8.38 26.52
CA GLN A 72 5.35 -7.70 27.67
C GLN A 72 6.22 -6.50 28.04
N ALA A 73 5.59 -5.34 28.18
CA ALA A 73 6.26 -4.17 28.69
C ALA A 73 6.67 -4.38 30.15
N THR A 74 7.92 -4.09 30.42
CA THR A 74 8.51 -4.07 31.76
C THR A 74 8.81 -2.64 32.21
N ILE A 75 8.82 -1.69 31.27
CA ILE A 75 9.21 -0.29 31.47
C ILE A 75 8.15 0.63 30.85
N GLN A 76 7.89 1.77 31.50
CA GLN A 76 7.09 2.85 30.95
C GLN A 76 7.88 4.18 30.99
N CYS A 77 7.90 4.91 29.88
CA CYS A 77 8.47 6.24 29.78
C CYS A 77 7.58 7.26 30.52
N LEU A 78 8.05 7.74 31.67
CA LEU A 78 7.36 8.78 32.43
C LEU A 78 7.26 10.12 31.68
N GLY A 79 8.21 10.41 30.78
CA GLY A 79 8.15 11.60 29.92
C GLY A 79 6.94 11.58 28.99
N CYS A 80 6.66 10.43 28.37
CA CYS A 80 5.49 10.25 27.52
C CYS A 80 4.20 10.41 28.32
N LEU A 81 4.15 9.81 29.51
CA LEU A 81 3.00 9.90 30.40
C LEU A 81 2.72 11.35 30.83
N LYS A 82 3.77 12.09 31.23
CA LYS A 82 3.66 13.51 31.61
C LYS A 82 3.22 14.40 30.44
N SER A 83 3.67 14.06 29.23
CA SER A 83 3.35 14.82 28.01
C SER A 83 2.01 14.41 27.39
N LYS A 84 1.18 13.63 28.09
CA LYS A 84 -0.13 13.10 27.63
C LYS A 84 -0.06 12.35 26.29
N ILE A 85 1.09 11.78 25.96
CA ILE A 85 1.23 10.91 24.79
C ILE A 85 0.47 9.59 25.08
N PRO A 86 -0.23 9.00 24.09
CA PRO A 86 -1.01 7.78 24.32
C PRO A 86 -0.20 6.69 25.04
N ALA A 87 -0.79 6.10 26.08
CA ALA A 87 -0.09 5.13 26.94
C ALA A 87 0.53 3.97 26.14
N ALA A 88 -0.13 3.52 25.07
CA ALA A 88 0.37 2.48 24.17
C ALA A 88 1.74 2.81 23.53
N LYS A 89 2.08 4.10 23.38
CA LYS A 89 3.39 4.54 22.87
C LYS A 89 4.46 4.67 23.96
N SER A 90 4.07 4.60 25.23
CA SER A 90 4.97 4.86 26.36
C SER A 90 5.66 3.62 26.92
N TYR A 91 5.32 2.42 26.46
CA TYR A 91 5.73 1.15 27.08
C TYR A 91 6.87 0.45 26.34
N HIS A 92 7.80 -0.20 27.06
CA HIS A 92 8.95 -0.91 26.47
C HIS A 92 9.21 -2.24 27.19
N CYS A 93 9.68 -3.25 26.46
CA CYS A 93 9.93 -4.59 27.01
C CYS A 93 11.27 -4.73 27.75
N SER A 94 12.22 -3.84 27.52
CA SER A 94 13.54 -3.86 28.16
C SER A 94 14.20 -2.49 28.17
N ALA A 95 15.22 -2.31 29.02
CA ALA A 95 15.98 -1.06 29.09
C ALA A 95 16.70 -0.75 27.77
N LYS A 96 17.18 -1.79 27.07
CA LYS A 96 17.77 -1.67 25.74
C LYS A 96 16.74 -1.15 24.73
N CYS A 97 15.56 -1.77 24.67
CA CYS A 97 14.46 -1.31 23.82
C CYS A 97 14.07 0.15 24.07
N PHE A 98 14.00 0.57 25.34
CA PHE A 98 13.75 1.97 25.70
C PHE A 98 14.86 2.91 25.21
N SER A 99 16.13 2.53 25.41
CA SER A 99 17.29 3.31 24.96
C SER A 99 17.33 3.47 23.44
N ASP A 100 17.11 2.38 22.70
CA ASP A 100 17.14 2.35 21.23
C ASP A 100 16.00 3.19 20.62
N ALA A 101 14.87 3.31 21.33
CA ALA A 101 13.72 4.11 20.92
C ALA A 101 13.76 5.58 21.40
N TRP A 102 14.77 5.96 22.19
CA TRP A 102 14.81 7.27 22.86
C TRP A 102 14.75 8.45 21.89
N GLN A 103 15.41 8.38 20.73
CA GLN A 103 15.40 9.46 19.74
C GLN A 103 13.98 9.74 19.22
N HIS A 104 13.18 8.69 19.01
CA HIS A 104 11.77 8.84 18.61
C HIS A 104 10.94 9.46 19.74
N HIS A 105 11.13 9.00 20.98
CA HIS A 105 10.43 9.55 22.14
C HIS A 105 10.77 11.01 22.40
N LYS A 106 12.03 11.40 22.19
CA LYS A 106 12.48 12.79 22.32
C LYS A 106 11.68 13.71 21.39
N VAL A 107 11.50 13.32 20.13
CA VAL A 107 10.69 14.08 19.15
C VAL A 107 9.21 14.14 19.56
N LEU A 108 8.65 13.05 20.08
CA LEU A 108 7.27 13.05 20.57
C LEU A 108 7.09 14.01 21.77
N HIS A 109 8.05 14.04 22.70
CA HIS A 109 8.04 14.98 23.82
C HIS A 109 8.15 16.43 23.34
N GLU A 110 9.06 16.71 22.40
CA GLU A 110 9.22 18.05 21.83
C GLU A 110 7.93 18.53 21.15
N ARG A 111 7.29 17.68 20.34
CA ARG A 111 6.00 18.01 19.70
C ARG A 111 4.88 18.25 20.72
N ALA A 112 4.78 17.40 21.74
CA ALA A 112 3.79 17.57 22.80
C ALA A 112 4.03 18.84 23.62
N SER A 113 5.30 19.21 23.85
CA SER A 113 5.68 20.45 24.52
C SER A 113 5.36 21.68 23.66
N SER A 114 5.60 21.64 22.34
CA SER A 114 5.25 22.73 21.43
C SER A 114 3.74 22.94 21.36
N ALA A 115 2.95 21.86 21.33
CA ALA A 115 1.49 21.94 21.35
C ALA A 115 0.91 22.49 22.66
N LEU A 116 1.63 22.34 23.78
CA LEU A 116 1.27 22.98 25.05
C LEU A 116 1.66 24.48 25.07
N ASN A 117 2.73 24.85 24.39
CA ASN A 117 3.17 26.24 24.27
C ASN A 117 2.31 27.06 23.29
N GLU A 118 1.77 26.45 22.23
CA GLU A 118 0.82 27.11 21.32
C GLU A 118 -0.57 27.33 21.94
N ASN A 119 -0.98 26.49 22.89
CA ASN A 119 -2.22 26.66 23.66
C ASN A 119 -2.01 27.40 25.00
N GLY A 120 -0.76 27.68 25.38
CA GLY A 120 -0.39 28.30 26.66
C GLY A 120 -0.43 29.83 26.66
N ALA A 121 -0.78 30.46 25.54
CA ALA A 121 -0.86 31.92 25.41
C ALA A 121 -2.24 32.53 25.73
N GLU A 122 -3.24 31.71 26.11
CA GLU A 122 -4.61 32.20 26.41
C GLU A 122 -5.09 31.95 27.87
N GLU A 123 -4.26 31.38 28.75
CA GLU A 123 -4.66 31.14 30.17
C GLU A 123 -3.79 31.86 31.22
N GLU A 124 -2.98 32.85 30.83
CA GLU A 124 -2.26 33.72 31.78
C GLU A 124 -3.10 34.95 32.19
N GLU A 125 -4.35 34.74 32.64
CA GLU A 125 -5.09 35.81 33.33
C GLU A 125 -6.15 35.30 34.31
N LEU A 126 -5.84 34.27 35.12
CA LEU A 126 -6.62 34.02 36.35
C LEU A 126 -5.80 33.25 37.39
N PHE A 127 -5.64 33.87 38.56
CA PHE A 127 -4.95 33.42 39.79
C PHE A 127 -3.48 33.78 39.97
N GLY A 128 -3.28 35.03 40.43
CA GLY A 128 -2.09 35.42 41.16
C GLY A 128 -2.09 34.99 42.63
N ARG A 129 -0.86 34.82 43.16
CA ARG A 129 -0.41 34.84 44.57
C ARG A 129 -0.82 33.67 45.47
N PHE A 130 0.15 32.81 45.83
CA PHE A 130 0.85 32.83 47.12
C PHE A 130 2.08 31.90 47.05
N GLY A 131 3.21 32.34 47.63
CA GLY A 131 4.47 31.62 47.64
C GLY A 131 4.74 30.82 48.93
N SER A 132 5.67 29.87 48.78
CA SER A 132 6.58 29.22 49.75
C SER A 132 6.06 28.60 51.06
N GLY A 133 6.42 27.32 51.26
CA GLY A 133 6.88 26.81 52.55
C GLY A 133 6.45 25.40 52.96
N SER A 134 7.42 24.48 53.01
CA SER A 134 7.59 23.38 53.99
C SER A 134 6.58 22.21 54.11
N SER A 135 7.10 21.01 53.82
CA SER A 135 7.13 19.78 54.66
C SER A 135 5.89 19.30 55.45
N GLY A 136 5.48 18.05 55.23
CA GLY A 136 4.90 17.19 56.29
C GLY A 136 3.72 16.25 55.94
N ILE A 137 4.02 14.95 55.86
CA ILE A 137 3.32 13.78 56.47
C ILE A 137 1.79 13.55 56.29
N LEU A 138 1.49 12.36 55.70
CA LEU A 138 0.42 11.35 55.91
C LEU A 138 -0.94 11.73 56.57
N SER A 139 -2.03 11.42 55.84
CA SER A 139 -3.09 10.42 56.19
C SER A 139 -4.52 10.82 55.81
N SER A 140 -5.18 9.90 55.10
CA SER A 140 -6.62 9.55 55.06
C SER A 140 -7.70 10.59 55.35
N GLY A 141 -8.64 10.75 54.39
CA GLY A 141 -9.96 11.34 54.63
C GLY A 141 -10.91 11.12 53.46
N SER A 142 -11.92 10.30 53.68
CA SER A 142 -13.11 10.13 52.83
C SER A 142 -13.99 11.38 52.89
N GLY A 143 -14.59 11.78 51.77
CA GLY A 143 -15.54 12.91 51.72
C GLY A 143 -16.11 13.15 50.34
N SER A 144 -17.33 12.67 50.14
CA SER A 144 -18.24 12.92 49.01
C SER A 144 -18.73 14.38 48.97
N MET A 145 -19.09 14.89 47.78
CA MET A 145 -20.11 15.92 47.44
C MET A 145 -19.95 16.24 45.93
N SER A 146 -20.83 15.75 45.03
CA SER A 146 -22.15 16.26 44.62
C SER A 146 -22.12 17.18 43.38
N ASN A 147 -22.94 16.79 42.40
CA ASN A 147 -23.22 17.33 41.08
C ASN A 147 -23.65 18.81 40.98
N LEU A 148 -23.33 19.41 39.83
CA LEU A 148 -24.09 20.39 39.01
C LEU A 148 -23.46 20.22 37.59
N GLY A 149 -24.10 19.81 36.48
CA GLY A 149 -25.41 20.06 35.87
C GLY A 149 -25.15 20.82 34.54
N GLN A 150 -25.17 20.19 33.35
CA GLN A 150 -26.25 20.21 32.33
C GLN A 150 -25.75 19.45 31.06
N SER A 151 -26.40 18.40 30.50
CA SER A 151 -27.61 18.32 29.62
C SER A 151 -27.22 17.99 28.14
N PRO A 152 -28.11 17.44 27.27
CA PRO A 152 -28.04 16.02 26.86
C PRO A 152 -27.90 15.78 25.34
N GLY A 153 -27.21 14.71 24.95
CA GLY A 153 -27.17 14.20 23.57
C GLY A 153 -27.52 12.72 23.55
N VAL A 154 -28.71 12.41 23.03
CA VAL A 154 -29.34 11.10 23.02
C VAL A 154 -28.70 10.19 21.96
N ASN A 155 -28.21 9.02 22.37
CA ASN A 155 -28.29 7.80 21.56
C ASN A 155 -28.12 6.57 22.47
N ASN A 156 -29.23 6.15 23.07
CA ASN A 156 -29.37 4.86 23.73
C ASN A 156 -29.54 3.77 22.66
N GLY A 157 -28.48 2.99 22.41
CA GLY A 157 -28.59 1.62 21.89
C GLY A 157 -28.53 0.63 23.06
N PRO A 158 -29.24 -0.52 23.03
CA PRO A 158 -29.29 -1.43 24.16
C PRO A 158 -27.92 -2.08 24.38
N VAL A 159 -27.48 -2.11 25.63
CA VAL A 159 -26.38 -2.97 26.09
C VAL A 159 -26.75 -4.42 25.76
N PRO A 160 -25.98 -5.17 24.95
CA PRO A 160 -26.26 -6.57 24.72
C PRO A 160 -25.99 -7.34 26.02
N LEU A 161 -27.06 -7.83 26.64
CA LEU A 161 -26.99 -8.86 27.67
C LEU A 161 -26.57 -10.17 27.00
N TYR A 162 -25.28 -10.51 27.10
CA TYR A 162 -24.77 -11.79 26.60
C TYR A 162 -25.06 -12.92 27.59
N PRO A 163 -25.53 -14.10 27.14
CA PRO A 163 -25.65 -15.28 27.98
C PRO A 163 -24.27 -15.74 28.46
N SER A 164 -24.07 -15.80 29.78
CA SER A 164 -22.80 -16.12 30.40
C SER A 164 -22.54 -17.64 30.35
N GLY A 165 -21.69 -18.08 29.43
CA GLY A 165 -21.02 -19.38 29.50
C GLY A 165 -19.60 -19.20 30.05
N SER A 166 -19.45 -19.08 31.37
CA SER A 166 -18.13 -18.97 32.01
C SER A 166 -17.53 -20.35 32.23
N ASP A 167 -16.46 -20.67 31.52
CA ASP A 167 -15.68 -21.89 31.78
C ASP A 167 -14.56 -21.55 32.79
N LYS A 168 -14.75 -21.93 34.06
CA LYS A 168 -13.83 -21.62 35.17
C LYS A 168 -12.92 -22.83 35.43
N SER A 169 -11.84 -22.99 34.68
CA SER A 169 -10.85 -24.06 34.96
C SER A 169 -9.39 -23.63 35.06
N SER A 170 -9.05 -22.33 35.10
CA SER A 170 -7.66 -21.87 35.30
C SER A 170 -7.49 -20.53 36.04
N GLY A 171 -8.56 -19.93 36.57
CA GLY A 171 -8.52 -18.54 37.08
C GLY A 171 -8.58 -17.48 35.98
N GLU A 172 -8.66 -17.90 34.72
CA GLU A 172 -8.83 -17.04 33.55
C GLU A 172 -10.30 -17.10 33.10
N THR A 173 -10.92 -15.93 32.87
CA THR A 173 -12.31 -15.85 32.42
C THR A 173 -12.33 -15.66 30.91
N TRP A 174 -13.10 -16.47 30.17
CA TRP A 174 -13.23 -16.37 28.72
C TRP A 174 -14.61 -15.84 28.33
N PHE A 175 -14.67 -14.88 27.40
CA PHE A 175 -15.91 -14.33 26.87
C PHE A 175 -16.08 -14.68 25.40
N GLU A 176 -17.25 -15.19 25.03
CA GLU A 176 -17.58 -15.42 23.62
C GLU A 176 -17.68 -14.09 22.88
N VAL A 177 -16.90 -13.93 21.81
CA VAL A 177 -16.84 -12.73 20.97
C VAL A 177 -17.29 -13.00 19.53
N GLY A 178 -17.44 -14.26 19.12
CA GLY A 178 -17.89 -14.62 17.77
C GLY A 178 -18.38 -16.05 17.64
N ARG A 179 -19.19 -16.31 16.60
CA ARG A 179 -19.77 -17.64 16.28
C ARG A 179 -19.53 -18.11 14.85
N SER A 180 -18.85 -17.30 14.05
CA SER A 180 -18.46 -17.65 12.68
C SER A 180 -17.15 -18.43 12.69
N GLN A 181 -16.86 -19.14 11.59
CA GLN A 181 -15.53 -19.74 11.39
C GLN A 181 -14.45 -18.65 11.43
N THR A 182 -14.72 -17.50 10.80
CA THR A 182 -13.82 -16.34 10.80
C THR A 182 -14.09 -15.37 11.95
N TYR A 183 -13.08 -14.56 12.29
CA TYR A 183 -13.21 -13.46 13.24
C TYR A 183 -12.28 -12.31 12.89
N THR A 184 -12.79 -11.08 12.97
CA THR A 184 -12.00 -9.86 12.77
C THR A 184 -11.77 -9.18 14.11
N PRO A 185 -10.53 -9.16 14.64
CA PRO A 185 -10.23 -8.54 15.92
C PRO A 185 -10.58 -7.05 15.93
N THR A 186 -11.11 -6.60 17.05
CA THR A 186 -11.54 -5.22 17.31
C THR A 186 -10.55 -4.51 18.23
N ALA A 187 -10.72 -3.20 18.42
CA ALA A 187 -9.91 -2.43 19.37
C ALA A 187 -10.00 -2.96 20.81
N ASP A 188 -11.13 -3.55 21.21
CA ASP A 188 -11.32 -4.13 22.54
C ASP A 188 -10.51 -5.41 22.74
N ASP A 189 -10.10 -6.05 21.65
CA ASP A 189 -9.33 -7.29 21.71
C ASP A 189 -7.82 -7.02 21.91
N ILE A 190 -7.35 -5.79 21.69
CA ILE A 190 -5.93 -5.42 21.81
C ILE A 190 -5.35 -5.86 23.16
N GLY A 191 -4.20 -6.54 23.11
CA GLY A 191 -3.50 -7.07 24.26
C GLY A 191 -4.07 -8.39 24.80
N HIS A 192 -5.22 -8.87 24.31
CA HIS A 192 -5.83 -10.11 24.74
C HIS A 192 -5.51 -11.27 23.79
N VAL A 193 -5.50 -12.48 24.33
CA VAL A 193 -5.44 -13.73 23.55
C VAL A 193 -6.86 -14.10 23.12
N LEU A 194 -7.00 -14.54 21.87
CA LEU A 194 -8.22 -15.12 21.34
C LEU A 194 -8.11 -16.65 21.31
N ARG A 195 -9.21 -17.34 21.58
CA ARG A 195 -9.35 -18.79 21.47
C ARG A 195 -10.41 -19.11 20.43
N PHE A 196 -10.01 -19.81 19.38
CA PHE A 196 -10.93 -20.40 18.43
C PHE A 196 -11.29 -21.81 18.89
N GLU A 197 -12.57 -22.17 18.81
CA GLU A 197 -13.12 -23.47 19.14
C GLU A 197 -14.02 -23.95 18.01
N CYS A 198 -13.86 -25.21 17.59
CA CYS A 198 -14.74 -25.85 16.62
C CYS A 198 -15.13 -27.26 17.06
N ALA A 199 -16.37 -27.66 16.77
CA ALA A 199 -16.87 -28.99 17.06
C ALA A 199 -17.92 -29.43 16.03
N ALA A 200 -17.96 -30.73 15.72
CA ALA A 200 -19.10 -31.33 15.04
C ALA A 200 -20.26 -31.47 16.04
N VAL A 201 -21.46 -31.05 15.65
CA VAL A 201 -22.66 -31.02 16.48
C VAL A 201 -23.77 -31.83 15.82
N ASP A 202 -24.44 -32.65 16.61
CA ASP A 202 -25.62 -33.41 16.21
C ASP A 202 -26.81 -32.46 16.03
N THR A 203 -27.47 -32.52 14.87
CA THR A 203 -28.58 -31.62 14.50
C THR A 203 -29.82 -31.78 15.39
N GLU A 204 -30.09 -32.99 15.89
CA GLU A 204 -31.25 -33.30 16.72
C GLU A 204 -30.98 -32.98 18.19
N LYS A 205 -29.82 -33.41 18.70
CA LYS A 205 -29.47 -33.26 20.11
C LYS A 205 -28.93 -31.87 20.43
N LYS A 206 -28.41 -31.14 19.44
CA LYS A 206 -27.68 -29.87 19.59
C LYS A 206 -26.47 -29.96 20.53
N VAL A 207 -25.95 -31.17 20.73
CA VAL A 207 -24.78 -31.46 21.57
C VAL A 207 -23.58 -31.80 20.68
N PRO A 208 -22.35 -31.43 21.05
CA PRO A 208 -21.16 -31.88 20.35
C PRO A 208 -21.09 -33.40 20.25
N ALA A 209 -20.81 -33.91 19.05
CA ALA A 209 -20.61 -35.33 18.75
C ALA A 209 -19.28 -35.88 19.30
N GLY A 210 -18.38 -34.99 19.73
CA GLY A 210 -17.10 -35.30 20.34
C GLY A 210 -16.52 -34.07 21.07
N PRO A 211 -15.34 -34.18 21.69
CA PRO A 211 -14.71 -33.06 22.35
C PRO A 211 -14.41 -31.93 21.35
N PRO A 212 -14.63 -30.66 21.70
CA PRO A 212 -14.29 -29.54 20.85
C PRO A 212 -12.77 -29.48 20.64
N THR A 213 -12.35 -29.09 19.43
CA THR A 213 -10.95 -28.75 19.14
C THR A 213 -10.77 -27.25 19.32
N SER A 214 -9.75 -26.82 20.03
CA SER A 214 -9.46 -25.40 20.25
C SER A 214 -8.00 -25.05 19.99
N ILE A 215 -7.77 -23.83 19.50
CA ILE A 215 -6.44 -23.22 19.30
C ILE A 215 -6.45 -21.78 19.81
N MET A 216 -5.32 -21.31 20.31
CA MET A 216 -5.15 -19.94 20.81
C MET A 216 -4.26 -19.13 19.89
N THR A 217 -4.53 -17.82 19.83
CA THR A 217 -3.67 -16.84 19.18
C THR A 217 -2.59 -16.33 20.14
N SER A 218 -1.63 -15.58 19.62
CA SER A 218 -0.88 -14.58 20.40
C SER A 218 -1.81 -13.43 20.81
N ARG A 219 -1.27 -12.43 21.53
CA ARG A 219 -2.03 -11.22 21.88
C ARG A 219 -2.35 -10.42 20.62
N VAL A 220 -3.57 -9.89 20.55
CA VAL A 220 -3.98 -8.97 19.47
C VAL A 220 -3.15 -7.69 19.55
N ILE A 221 -2.59 -7.28 18.42
CA ILE A 221 -1.83 -6.03 18.31
C ILE A 221 -2.58 -5.02 17.45
N PRO A 222 -2.41 -3.71 17.70
CA PRO A 222 -2.92 -2.69 16.80
C PRO A 222 -2.29 -2.84 15.41
N ALA A 223 -3.03 -2.50 14.36
CA ALA A 223 -2.46 -2.42 13.02
C ALA A 223 -1.36 -1.32 13.00
N PRO A 224 -0.12 -1.64 12.60
CA PRO A 224 0.87 -0.62 12.28
C PRO A 224 0.28 0.41 11.32
N THR A 225 0.66 1.67 11.50
CA THR A 225 0.25 2.74 10.61
C THR A 225 1.51 3.43 10.12
N PRO A 226 1.86 3.32 8.82
CA PRO A 226 3.01 4.02 8.29
C PRO A 226 2.84 5.53 8.51
N THR A 227 3.96 6.22 8.69
CA THR A 227 3.93 7.68 8.77
C THR A 227 3.46 8.24 7.43
N PRO A 228 2.40 9.07 7.38
CA PRO A 228 1.92 9.63 6.12
C PRO A 228 3.01 10.44 5.42
N ARG A 229 3.19 10.18 4.12
CA ARG A 229 4.09 10.95 3.26
C ARG A 229 3.43 12.22 2.74
N ARG A 230 4.20 13.29 2.60
CA ARG A 230 3.72 14.62 2.16
C ARG A 230 4.12 14.93 0.72
N LEU A 231 3.27 15.67 0.02
CA LEU A 231 3.59 16.30 -1.27
C LEU A 231 4.52 17.49 -1.04
N ILE A 232 5.67 17.47 -1.68
CA ILE A 232 6.69 18.52 -1.66
C ILE A 232 6.53 19.35 -2.92
N GLN A 233 6.28 20.65 -2.76
CA GLN A 233 6.21 21.58 -3.89
C GLN A 233 7.56 21.69 -4.58
N VAL A 234 7.55 21.60 -5.90
CA VAL A 234 8.73 21.77 -6.74
C VAL A 234 8.67 23.10 -7.50
N ASN A 235 7.52 23.51 -8.03
CA ASN A 235 7.40 24.83 -8.65
C ASN A 235 7.05 25.92 -7.62
N GLY A 236 8.08 26.54 -7.04
CA GLY A 236 7.96 27.83 -6.35
C GLY A 236 8.47 28.94 -7.27
N ASP A 237 7.62 29.87 -7.68
CA ASP A 237 8.05 31.04 -8.45
C ASP A 237 9.21 31.77 -7.75
N VAL A 238 10.31 31.97 -8.48
CA VAL A 238 11.56 32.60 -8.01
C VAL A 238 11.45 34.14 -7.98
N LEU A 239 10.25 34.72 -7.99
CA LEU A 239 10.01 36.16 -7.90
C LEU A 239 8.85 36.43 -6.95
N GLY A 240 9.20 36.82 -5.71
CA GLY A 240 8.21 37.05 -4.67
C GLY A 240 7.29 38.22 -4.93
N HIS A 241 6.07 38.16 -4.40
CA HIS A 241 5.64 39.07 -3.34
C HIS A 241 4.39 38.52 -2.67
N LEU A 242 4.23 38.93 -1.42
CA LEU A 242 3.09 38.76 -0.53
C LEU A 242 1.74 38.82 -1.27
N ASP A 243 1.00 37.71 -1.30
CA ASP A 243 -0.46 37.74 -1.22
C ASP A 243 -0.92 36.59 -0.35
N MET A 244 -1.16 36.94 0.92
CA MET A 244 -1.81 36.12 1.94
C MET A 244 -3.31 36.07 1.64
N ASP A 245 -3.69 35.42 0.55
CA ASP A 245 -5.06 34.94 0.34
C ASP A 245 -5.03 33.42 0.18
N SER A 246 -5.10 32.76 1.33
CA SER A 246 -5.64 31.42 1.46
C SER A 246 -6.96 31.30 0.70
N GLN A 247 -7.04 30.37 -0.26
CA GLN A 247 -8.19 30.01 -1.14
C GLN A 247 -8.15 30.42 -2.63
N SER A 248 -6.96 30.48 -3.25
CA SER A 248 -6.88 30.22 -4.70
C SER A 248 -7.02 28.71 -4.96
N SER A 249 -8.26 28.25 -5.09
CA SER A 249 -8.68 26.93 -5.59
C SER A 249 -7.76 26.33 -6.68
N SER A 250 -7.59 25.01 -6.59
CA SER A 250 -6.93 24.04 -7.49
C SER A 250 -7.46 24.01 -8.93
N PHE A 251 -7.65 25.18 -9.55
CA PHE A 251 -8.08 25.29 -10.93
C PHE A 251 -6.96 24.81 -11.87
N GLY A 252 -7.08 23.57 -12.35
CA GLY A 252 -6.29 23.04 -13.46
C GLY A 252 -5.11 22.12 -13.10
N THR A 253 -4.90 21.77 -11.83
CA THR A 253 -3.95 20.72 -11.43
C THR A 253 -4.65 19.37 -11.27
N PHE A 254 -3.90 18.28 -11.32
CA PHE A 254 -4.36 16.92 -11.01
C PHE A 254 -3.21 16.02 -10.56
N THR A 255 -3.50 14.95 -9.82
CA THR A 255 -2.49 14.05 -9.25
C THR A 255 -2.48 12.66 -9.88
N VAL A 256 -1.30 12.05 -9.96
CA VAL A 256 -1.08 10.72 -10.55
C VAL A 256 -0.19 9.88 -9.63
N LEU A 257 -0.71 8.76 -9.16
CA LEU A 257 0.01 7.75 -8.37
C LEU A 257 0.48 6.61 -9.29
N SER A 258 1.71 6.14 -9.14
CA SER A 258 2.22 4.88 -9.71
C SER A 258 2.75 4.01 -8.59
N TYR A 259 2.30 2.75 -8.52
CA TYR A 259 2.71 1.85 -7.44
C TYR A 259 2.64 0.37 -7.80
N ASN A 260 3.77 -0.33 -7.73
CA ASN A 260 3.81 -1.79 -7.72
C ASN A 260 3.41 -2.25 -6.31
N ILE A 261 2.29 -2.98 -6.20
CA ILE A 261 1.68 -3.33 -4.91
C ILE A 261 2.08 -4.71 -4.38
N LEU A 262 3.04 -5.38 -5.04
CA LEU A 262 3.50 -6.73 -4.72
C LEU A 262 2.35 -7.77 -4.75
N ALA A 263 2.24 -8.55 -5.82
CA ALA A 263 1.22 -9.59 -5.92
C ALA A 263 1.37 -10.61 -4.78
N ASP A 264 0.25 -11.13 -4.27
CA ASP A 264 0.30 -12.12 -3.18
C ASP A 264 0.98 -13.42 -3.58
N ALA A 265 0.94 -13.77 -4.87
CA ALA A 265 1.71 -14.88 -5.41
C ALA A 265 3.23 -14.73 -5.23
N TYR A 266 3.74 -13.50 -5.05
CA TYR A 266 5.16 -13.22 -4.89
C TYR A 266 5.55 -12.90 -3.43
N ALA A 267 4.60 -12.49 -2.59
CA ALA A 267 4.78 -12.15 -1.17
C ALA A 267 5.04 -13.39 -0.26
N THR A 268 6.02 -14.22 -0.63
CA THR A 268 6.35 -15.47 0.06
C THR A 268 7.35 -15.27 1.19
N SER A 269 7.26 -16.11 2.23
CA SER A 269 8.21 -16.11 3.34
C SER A 269 9.65 -16.44 2.92
N ASP A 270 9.84 -17.14 1.80
CA ASP A 270 11.17 -17.45 1.28
C ASP A 270 11.83 -16.19 0.69
N ALA A 271 11.09 -15.45 -0.14
CA ALA A 271 11.56 -14.19 -0.72
C ALA A 271 11.75 -13.09 0.34
N TYR A 272 10.85 -13.04 1.32
CA TYR A 272 10.78 -11.98 2.32
C TYR A 272 10.94 -12.54 3.74
N SER A 273 11.93 -13.40 3.96
CA SER A 273 12.19 -14.07 5.26
C SER A 273 12.44 -13.15 6.46
N TYR A 274 12.69 -11.86 6.20
CA TYR A 274 12.81 -10.81 7.22
C TYR A 274 11.46 -10.22 7.64
N CYS A 275 10.45 -10.29 6.78
CA CYS A 275 9.14 -9.72 7.04
C CYS A 275 8.29 -10.76 7.79
N PRO A 276 7.66 -10.42 8.93
CA PRO A 276 6.78 -11.33 9.62
C PRO A 276 5.64 -11.84 8.71
N THR A 277 5.32 -13.13 8.80
CA THR A 277 4.32 -13.77 7.92
C THR A 277 2.94 -13.12 8.01
N TRP A 278 2.57 -12.57 9.16
CA TRP A 278 1.33 -11.82 9.34
C TRP A 278 1.32 -10.51 8.56
N ALA A 279 2.47 -9.86 8.39
CA ALA A 279 2.61 -8.62 7.63
C ALA A 279 2.68 -8.90 6.11
N LEU A 280 3.15 -10.09 5.71
CA LEU A 280 3.10 -10.57 4.33
C LEU A 280 1.70 -11.02 3.89
N SER A 281 0.87 -11.44 4.83
CA SER A 281 -0.48 -11.93 4.56
C SER A 281 -1.31 -10.91 3.77
N TRP A 282 -1.96 -11.37 2.69
CA TRP A 282 -2.88 -10.55 1.90
C TRP A 282 -3.94 -9.82 2.73
N THR A 283 -4.50 -10.48 3.77
CA THR A 283 -5.57 -9.89 4.57
C THR A 283 -5.12 -8.64 5.31
N TYR A 284 -3.85 -8.60 5.74
CA TYR A 284 -3.20 -7.43 6.32
C TYR A 284 -2.82 -6.43 5.22
N ARG A 285 -2.05 -6.88 4.22
CA ARG A 285 -1.51 -6.00 3.16
C ARG A 285 -2.59 -5.23 2.43
N ARG A 286 -3.70 -5.87 2.05
CA ARG A 286 -4.79 -5.22 1.31
C ARG A 286 -5.39 -4.03 2.06
N GLN A 287 -5.48 -4.11 3.38
CA GLN A 287 -6.04 -3.04 4.21
C GLN A 287 -5.07 -1.87 4.34
N ASN A 288 -3.79 -2.16 4.51
CA ASN A 288 -2.76 -1.14 4.58
C ASN A 288 -2.54 -0.44 3.22
N LEU A 289 -2.46 -1.22 2.13
CA LEU A 289 -2.42 -0.71 0.76
C LEU A 289 -3.62 0.20 0.46
N MET A 290 -4.83 -0.22 0.82
CA MET A 290 -6.03 0.59 0.60
C MET A 290 -5.98 1.90 1.39
N ARG A 291 -5.57 1.86 2.66
CA ARG A 291 -5.42 3.04 3.52
C ARG A 291 -4.37 4.01 2.96
N GLU A 292 -3.22 3.49 2.54
CA GLU A 292 -2.14 4.28 1.96
C GLU A 292 -2.60 4.96 0.65
N ILE A 293 -3.10 4.18 -0.31
CA ILE A 293 -3.44 4.67 -1.65
C ILE A 293 -4.57 5.71 -1.59
N ILE A 294 -5.63 5.46 -0.80
CA ILE A 294 -6.72 6.43 -0.63
C ILE A 294 -6.27 7.66 0.14
N GLY A 295 -5.38 7.51 1.12
CA GLY A 295 -4.83 8.61 1.90
C GLY A 295 -4.10 9.65 1.05
N TYR A 296 -3.56 9.25 -0.11
CA TYR A 296 -2.95 10.18 -1.05
C TYR A 296 -3.94 10.99 -1.88
N HIS A 297 -5.22 10.62 -1.92
CA HIS A 297 -6.26 11.31 -2.67
C HIS A 297 -5.91 11.57 -4.16
N ALA A 298 -5.19 10.63 -4.78
CA ALA A 298 -4.73 10.78 -6.16
C ALA A 298 -5.90 10.82 -7.16
N ASP A 299 -5.88 11.69 -8.17
CA ASP A 299 -6.96 11.72 -9.17
C ASP A 299 -6.89 10.53 -10.13
N ILE A 300 -5.68 10.05 -10.43
CA ILE A 300 -5.38 8.90 -11.28
C ILE A 300 -4.42 7.99 -10.53
N ILE A 301 -4.69 6.68 -10.51
CA ILE A 301 -3.89 5.67 -9.81
C ILE A 301 -3.51 4.56 -10.79
N CYS A 302 -2.22 4.35 -11.01
CA CYS A 302 -1.64 3.29 -11.82
C CYS A 302 -1.02 2.23 -10.90
N LEU A 303 -1.64 1.06 -10.78
CA LEU A 303 -1.10 -0.05 -10.00
C LEU A 303 -0.53 -1.15 -10.89
N GLN A 304 0.60 -1.73 -10.49
CA GLN A 304 1.20 -2.94 -11.08
C GLN A 304 1.09 -4.11 -10.09
N GLU A 305 1.22 -5.34 -10.59
CA GLU A 305 1.10 -6.57 -9.79
C GLU A 305 -0.26 -6.78 -9.10
N VAL A 306 -1.33 -6.33 -9.74
CA VAL A 306 -2.69 -6.51 -9.22
C VAL A 306 -3.25 -7.86 -9.68
N GLN A 307 -3.39 -8.82 -8.77
CA GLN A 307 -4.02 -10.12 -9.06
C GLN A 307 -5.50 -9.98 -9.43
N LEU A 308 -5.96 -10.83 -10.36
CA LEU A 308 -7.32 -10.77 -10.91
C LEU A 308 -8.39 -10.88 -9.82
N ASN A 309 -8.31 -11.91 -8.96
CA ASN A 309 -9.25 -12.07 -7.85
C ASN A 309 -9.23 -10.87 -6.90
N HIS A 310 -8.04 -10.34 -6.59
CA HIS A 310 -7.91 -9.18 -5.70
C HIS A 310 -8.46 -7.90 -6.32
N PHE A 311 -8.37 -7.77 -7.65
CA PHE A 311 -9.03 -6.69 -8.38
C PHE A 311 -10.55 -6.80 -8.28
N GLU A 312 -11.11 -7.95 -8.64
CA GLU A 312 -12.57 -8.17 -8.72
C GLU A 312 -13.24 -8.14 -7.34
N ASP A 313 -12.65 -8.83 -6.36
CA ASP A 313 -13.27 -9.04 -5.05
C ASP A 313 -13.01 -7.90 -4.05
N PHE A 314 -11.95 -7.12 -4.26
CA PHE A 314 -11.51 -6.12 -3.29
C PHE A 314 -11.26 -4.74 -3.90
N PHE A 315 -10.25 -4.57 -4.76
CA PHE A 315 -9.87 -3.22 -5.19
C PHE A 315 -10.97 -2.52 -5.99
N ALA A 316 -11.55 -3.15 -7.00
CA ALA A 316 -12.61 -2.52 -7.80
C ALA A 316 -13.80 -2.07 -6.95
N PRO A 317 -14.41 -2.92 -6.09
CA PRO A 317 -15.54 -2.48 -5.25
C PRO A 317 -15.13 -1.47 -4.17
N GLU A 318 -13.94 -1.58 -3.56
CA GLU A 318 -13.52 -0.61 -2.54
C GLU A 318 -13.20 0.77 -3.16
N PHE A 319 -12.47 0.83 -4.27
CA PHE A 319 -12.21 2.09 -4.98
C PHE A 319 -13.48 2.72 -5.55
N ASP A 320 -14.47 1.92 -5.95
CA ASP A 320 -15.78 2.42 -6.40
C ASP A 320 -16.49 3.25 -5.32
N LYS A 321 -16.47 2.78 -4.05
CA LYS A 321 -17.02 3.51 -2.90
C LYS A 321 -16.33 4.86 -2.69
N HIS A 322 -15.08 4.99 -3.11
CA HIS A 322 -14.30 6.24 -3.06
C HIS A 322 -14.43 7.09 -4.35
N GLY A 323 -15.34 6.74 -5.26
CA GLY A 323 -15.65 7.55 -6.46
C GLY A 323 -14.75 7.28 -7.66
N TYR A 324 -13.95 6.22 -7.64
CA TYR A 324 -13.06 5.86 -8.75
C TYR A 324 -13.72 4.90 -9.73
N GLN A 325 -13.50 5.15 -11.02
CA GLN A 325 -13.72 4.17 -12.08
C GLN A 325 -12.42 3.42 -12.36
N ALA A 326 -12.52 2.13 -12.66
CA ALA A 326 -11.37 1.25 -12.84
C ALA A 326 -11.28 0.71 -14.28
N LEU A 327 -10.04 0.55 -14.76
CA LEU A 327 -9.67 -0.23 -15.94
C LEU A 327 -8.62 -1.25 -15.51
N TYR A 328 -8.72 -2.47 -16.02
CA TYR A 328 -7.80 -3.55 -15.66
C TYR A 328 -7.37 -4.36 -16.88
N LYS A 329 -6.13 -4.83 -16.86
CA LYS A 329 -5.59 -5.80 -17.82
C LYS A 329 -4.66 -6.76 -17.08
N LYS A 330 -5.07 -8.04 -17.02
CA LYS A 330 -4.21 -9.15 -16.59
C LYS A 330 -3.14 -9.48 -17.64
N ARG A 331 -2.06 -10.11 -17.19
CA ARG A 331 -1.04 -10.74 -18.05
C ARG A 331 -1.63 -11.82 -18.96
N THR A 332 -0.93 -12.18 -20.03
CA THR A 332 -1.43 -13.06 -21.13
C THR A 332 -1.34 -14.56 -20.86
N THR A 333 -0.62 -14.98 -19.82
CA THR A 333 -0.61 -16.36 -19.29
C THR A 333 -0.10 -17.45 -20.26
N GLU A 334 0.71 -17.11 -21.26
CA GLU A 334 1.30 -18.09 -22.17
C GLU A 334 2.52 -18.80 -21.56
N VAL A 335 3.16 -18.18 -20.56
CA VAL A 335 4.28 -18.73 -19.78
C VAL A 335 3.84 -19.14 -18.38
N TYR A 336 2.82 -18.47 -17.82
CA TYR A 336 2.35 -18.73 -16.47
C TYR A 336 1.56 -20.05 -16.35
N ALA A 337 2.03 -20.97 -15.51
CA ALA A 337 1.41 -22.28 -15.25
C ALA A 337 0.68 -22.37 -13.88
N GLY A 338 0.30 -21.24 -13.30
CA GLY A 338 -0.38 -21.18 -11.99
C GLY A 338 -1.91 -21.11 -12.08
N VAL A 339 -2.54 -20.85 -10.93
CA VAL A 339 -4.01 -20.75 -10.81
C VAL A 339 -4.51 -19.53 -11.61
N PRO A 340 -5.52 -19.70 -12.50
CA PRO A 340 -5.99 -18.62 -13.39
C PRO A 340 -6.42 -17.31 -12.70
N HIS A 341 -6.83 -17.40 -11.43
CA HIS A 341 -7.30 -16.26 -10.63
C HIS A 341 -6.19 -15.53 -9.88
N ALA A 342 -5.00 -16.13 -9.75
CA ALA A 342 -3.84 -15.56 -9.06
C ALA A 342 -2.90 -14.79 -9.99
N ILE A 343 -3.24 -14.69 -11.28
CA ILE A 343 -2.45 -13.94 -12.27
C ILE A 343 -2.61 -12.45 -12.02
N ASP A 344 -1.48 -11.76 -11.97
CA ASP A 344 -1.40 -10.32 -11.82
C ASP A 344 -1.52 -9.55 -13.14
N GLY A 345 -1.58 -8.23 -13.02
CA GLY A 345 -1.78 -7.31 -14.13
C GLY A 345 -1.62 -5.85 -13.71
N CYS A 346 -2.02 -4.97 -14.60
CA CYS A 346 -2.04 -3.53 -14.37
C CYS A 346 -3.48 -3.04 -14.20
N ALA A 347 -3.70 -2.18 -13.20
CA ALA A 347 -4.96 -1.48 -12.97
C ALA A 347 -4.77 0.03 -13.10
N THR A 348 -5.72 0.72 -13.71
CA THR A 348 -5.77 2.19 -13.74
C THR A 348 -7.11 2.65 -13.17
N PHE A 349 -7.07 3.35 -12.05
CA PHE A 349 -8.23 3.97 -11.43
C PHE A 349 -8.21 5.48 -11.67
N PHE A 350 -9.37 6.09 -11.85
CA PHE A 350 -9.47 7.55 -11.96
C PHE A 350 -10.80 8.07 -11.39
N ARG A 351 -10.75 9.25 -10.79
CA ARG A 351 -11.92 9.90 -10.16
C ARG A 351 -12.99 10.26 -11.19
N ARG A 352 -14.23 9.78 -11.00
CA ARG A 352 -15.35 10.00 -11.93
C ARG A 352 -15.78 11.46 -12.05
N ASP A 353 -15.61 12.23 -10.99
CA ASP A 353 -15.92 13.66 -10.96
C ASP A 353 -14.87 14.52 -11.67
N ARG A 354 -13.66 13.97 -11.87
CA ARG A 354 -12.50 14.68 -12.45
C ARG A 354 -12.19 14.22 -13.87
N PHE A 355 -12.46 12.95 -14.19
CA PHE A 355 -12.15 12.36 -15.48
C PHE A 355 -13.31 11.48 -15.99
N SER A 356 -13.42 11.36 -17.31
CA SER A 356 -14.22 10.33 -17.98
C SER A 356 -13.36 9.50 -18.91
N HIS A 357 -13.66 8.20 -18.98
CA HIS A 357 -13.02 7.30 -19.93
C HIS A 357 -13.43 7.63 -21.38
N VAL A 358 -12.45 7.71 -22.28
CA VAL A 358 -12.68 7.88 -23.71
C VAL A 358 -12.29 6.63 -24.49
N LYS A 359 -11.09 6.10 -24.23
CA LYS A 359 -10.57 4.95 -24.96
C LYS A 359 -9.62 4.14 -24.08
N LYS A 360 -9.68 2.82 -24.24
CA LYS A 360 -8.73 1.86 -23.64
C LYS A 360 -7.96 1.20 -24.78
N TYR A 361 -6.64 1.12 -24.64
CA TYR A 361 -5.78 0.27 -25.47
C TYR A 361 -5.04 -0.71 -24.57
N GLU A 362 -4.93 -1.94 -25.04
CA GLU A 362 -4.22 -3.01 -24.35
C GLU A 362 -3.06 -3.44 -25.25
N VAL A 363 -1.84 -3.33 -24.74
CA VAL A 363 -0.65 -3.83 -25.40
C VAL A 363 -0.30 -5.18 -24.78
N GLU A 364 -0.33 -6.21 -25.61
CA GLU A 364 0.14 -7.55 -25.25
C GLU A 364 1.46 -7.79 -25.97
N PHE A 365 2.57 -7.77 -25.22
CA PHE A 365 3.90 -7.90 -25.83
C PHE A 365 4.06 -9.27 -26.49
N ASN A 366 3.40 -10.32 -26.02
CA ASN A 366 3.41 -11.63 -26.68
C ASN A 366 2.84 -11.58 -28.12
N LYS A 367 1.73 -10.86 -28.35
CA LYS A 367 1.16 -10.68 -29.70
C LYS A 367 2.11 -9.88 -30.60
N ALA A 368 2.77 -8.88 -30.02
CA ALA A 368 3.80 -8.13 -30.74
C ALA A 368 5.03 -9.02 -31.07
N ALA A 369 5.41 -9.92 -30.17
CA ALA A 369 6.52 -10.86 -30.35
C ALA A 369 6.22 -11.88 -31.44
N GLN A 370 4.99 -12.40 -31.50
CA GLN A 370 4.50 -13.28 -32.57
C GLN A 370 4.59 -12.57 -33.91
N SER A 371 4.06 -11.33 -34.00
CA SER A 371 4.11 -10.52 -35.21
C SER A 371 5.55 -10.21 -35.68
N LEU A 372 6.44 -9.89 -34.74
CA LEU A 372 7.87 -9.66 -35.02
C LEU A 372 8.55 -10.93 -35.54
N THR A 373 8.28 -12.06 -34.88
CA THR A 373 8.84 -13.37 -35.23
C THR A 373 8.41 -13.79 -36.63
N ASP A 374 7.14 -13.58 -36.99
CA ASP A 374 6.65 -13.89 -38.33
C ASP A 374 7.21 -12.98 -39.41
N ALA A 375 7.50 -11.71 -39.09
CA ALA A 375 8.00 -10.73 -40.04
C ALA A 375 9.51 -10.82 -40.31
N ILE A 376 10.32 -11.10 -39.29
CA ILE A 376 11.79 -10.93 -39.37
C ILE A 376 12.57 -12.22 -39.09
N ILE A 377 12.02 -13.15 -38.29
CA ILE A 377 12.76 -14.32 -37.83
C ILE A 377 12.57 -15.52 -38.79
N PRO A 378 13.67 -16.17 -39.24
CA PRO A 378 13.58 -17.35 -40.10
C PRO A 378 12.77 -18.49 -39.46
N PRO A 379 12.01 -19.28 -40.24
CA PRO A 379 11.19 -20.40 -39.74
C PRO A 379 11.91 -21.35 -38.78
N ALA A 380 13.19 -21.66 -39.07
CA ALA A 380 14.00 -22.57 -38.27
C ALA A 380 14.27 -22.06 -36.84
N GLN A 381 14.22 -20.76 -36.60
CA GLN A 381 14.51 -20.14 -35.30
C GLN A 381 13.26 -19.67 -34.56
N LYS A 382 12.06 -19.76 -35.17
CA LYS A 382 10.82 -19.23 -34.59
C LYS A 382 10.56 -19.71 -33.16
N ARG A 383 10.69 -21.02 -32.90
CA ARG A 383 10.46 -21.58 -31.56
C ARG A 383 11.43 -21.01 -30.51
N VAL A 384 12.71 -20.86 -30.88
CA VAL A 384 13.73 -20.31 -29.98
C VAL A 384 13.47 -18.82 -29.72
N ALA A 385 13.10 -18.07 -30.76
CA ALA A 385 12.75 -16.66 -30.65
C ALA A 385 11.53 -16.43 -29.76
N LEU A 386 10.45 -17.19 -29.96
CA LEU A 386 9.24 -17.09 -29.14
C LEU A 386 9.52 -17.43 -27.67
N ASN A 387 10.28 -18.48 -27.38
CA ASN A 387 10.68 -18.80 -26.00
C ASN A 387 11.47 -17.66 -25.33
N ARG A 388 12.27 -16.92 -26.11
CA ARG A 388 13.01 -15.76 -25.61
C ARG A 388 12.12 -14.53 -25.44
N LEU A 389 11.17 -14.27 -26.34
CA LEU A 389 10.39 -13.03 -26.39
C LEU A 389 9.09 -13.05 -25.59
N ILE A 390 8.42 -14.20 -25.51
CA ILE A 390 7.16 -14.33 -24.78
C ILE A 390 7.46 -14.30 -23.28
N LYS A 391 6.97 -13.25 -22.59
CA LYS A 391 7.17 -13.00 -21.15
C LYS A 391 5.89 -12.62 -20.41
N ASP A 392 4.76 -12.61 -21.10
CA ASP A 392 3.44 -12.28 -20.55
C ASP A 392 3.27 -10.84 -20.03
N ASN A 393 4.24 -9.96 -20.27
CA ASN A 393 4.14 -8.54 -19.92
C ASN A 393 3.02 -7.86 -20.73
N ILE A 394 2.44 -6.83 -20.14
CA ILE A 394 1.36 -6.04 -20.74
C ILE A 394 1.56 -4.56 -20.45
N ALA A 395 0.93 -3.71 -21.27
CA ALA A 395 0.67 -2.32 -20.93
C ALA A 395 -0.81 -1.99 -21.10
N LEU A 396 -1.34 -1.21 -20.16
CA LEU A 396 -2.70 -0.68 -20.15
C LEU A 396 -2.64 0.82 -20.42
N ILE A 397 -3.25 1.26 -21.52
CA ILE A 397 -3.27 2.67 -21.92
C ILE A 397 -4.71 3.19 -21.86
N ALA A 398 -4.93 4.24 -21.10
CA ALA A 398 -6.21 4.91 -20.95
C ALA A 398 -6.13 6.33 -21.54
N VAL A 399 -7.04 6.65 -22.46
CA VAL A 399 -7.31 8.04 -22.86
C VAL A 399 -8.49 8.53 -22.04
N LEU A 400 -8.24 9.56 -21.24
CA LEU A 400 -9.17 10.18 -20.33
C LEU A 400 -9.52 11.59 -20.81
N GLU A 401 -10.73 12.03 -20.52
CA GLU A 401 -11.19 13.40 -20.72
C GLU A 401 -11.29 14.08 -19.35
N ALA A 402 -10.55 15.17 -19.17
CA ALA A 402 -10.57 15.97 -17.96
C ALA A 402 -11.86 16.79 -17.90
N LYS A 403 -12.49 16.80 -16.72
CA LYS A 403 -13.71 17.54 -16.39
C LYS A 403 -13.43 18.81 -15.58
N PHE A 404 -12.17 19.05 -15.22
CA PHE A 404 -11.72 20.22 -14.47
C PHE A 404 -11.00 21.19 -15.41
N GLY A 405 -11.35 22.48 -15.33
CA GLY A 405 -10.79 23.53 -16.18
C GLY A 405 -11.89 24.50 -16.67
N ASN A 406 -11.55 25.79 -16.80
CA ASN A 406 -12.47 26.89 -17.13
C ASN A 406 -12.92 26.89 -18.60
N GLN A 407 -13.47 25.78 -19.09
CA GLN A 407 -13.96 25.66 -20.46
C GLN A 407 -15.43 26.07 -20.64
N GLY A 408 -16.11 26.44 -19.56
CA GLY A 408 -17.51 26.90 -19.61
C GLY A 408 -17.71 28.26 -20.27
N THR A 409 -16.67 29.09 -20.41
CA THR A 409 -16.81 30.50 -20.85
C THR A 409 -15.97 30.89 -22.06
N GLU A 410 -14.80 30.28 -22.30
CA GLU A 410 -13.89 30.77 -23.37
C GLU A 410 -13.78 29.89 -24.62
N ASN A 411 -14.18 28.61 -24.60
CA ASN A 411 -14.20 27.75 -25.80
C ASN A 411 -15.16 26.54 -25.62
N PRO A 412 -16.48 26.71 -25.83
CA PRO A 412 -17.44 25.61 -25.75
C PRO A 412 -17.16 24.58 -26.86
N GLY A 413 -16.53 23.45 -26.51
CA GLY A 413 -16.37 22.29 -27.41
C GLY A 413 -14.99 21.61 -27.43
N LYS A 414 -13.96 22.12 -26.73
CA LYS A 414 -12.60 21.57 -26.85
C LYS A 414 -12.25 20.58 -25.74
N ARG A 415 -12.60 19.31 -25.93
CA ARG A 415 -12.25 18.19 -25.02
C ARG A 415 -10.78 18.24 -24.58
N GLN A 416 -10.53 18.31 -23.27
CA GLN A 416 -9.18 18.22 -22.71
C GLN A 416 -8.85 16.76 -22.45
N LEU A 417 -8.04 16.17 -23.34
CA LEU A 417 -7.66 14.77 -23.26
C LEU A 417 -6.33 14.59 -22.52
N LEU A 418 -6.15 13.42 -21.91
CA LEU A 418 -4.93 12.98 -21.26
C LEU A 418 -4.73 11.49 -21.57
N CYS A 419 -3.54 11.10 -22.01
CA CYS A 419 -3.17 9.71 -22.22
C CYS A 419 -2.36 9.21 -21.03
N VAL A 420 -2.79 8.13 -20.39
CA VAL A 420 -2.12 7.51 -19.24
C VAL A 420 -1.76 6.09 -19.62
N ALA A 421 -0.46 5.79 -19.69
CA ALA A 421 0.05 4.45 -19.84
C ALA A 421 0.49 3.91 -18.48
N ASN A 422 0.08 2.67 -18.19
CA ASN A 422 0.52 1.90 -17.03
C ASN A 422 1.08 0.56 -17.53
N THR A 423 2.32 0.23 -17.19
CA THR A 423 2.98 -1.01 -17.64
C THR A 423 3.74 -1.68 -16.51
N HIS A 424 3.96 -2.99 -16.65
CA HIS A 424 4.90 -3.74 -15.84
C HIS A 424 5.81 -4.58 -16.76
N VAL A 425 7.05 -4.12 -16.95
CA VAL A 425 8.05 -4.76 -17.82
C VAL A 425 8.92 -5.71 -17.00
N ASN A 426 8.33 -6.80 -16.49
CA ASN A 426 9.05 -7.80 -15.69
C ASN A 426 9.81 -8.76 -16.59
N VAL A 427 11.01 -8.36 -17.00
CA VAL A 427 11.90 -9.18 -17.84
C VAL A 427 13.17 -9.50 -17.08
N HIS A 428 13.55 -10.78 -17.07
CA HIS A 428 14.78 -11.27 -16.46
C HIS A 428 15.99 -10.43 -16.87
N GLN A 429 16.89 -10.11 -15.94
CA GLN A 429 17.96 -9.14 -16.16
C GLN A 429 18.91 -9.52 -17.32
N ASP A 430 19.06 -10.82 -17.60
CA ASP A 430 19.86 -11.33 -18.73
C ASP A 430 19.22 -11.12 -20.11
N LEU A 431 17.94 -10.74 -20.17
CA LEU A 431 17.18 -10.53 -21.41
C LEU A 431 17.01 -9.03 -21.71
N LYS A 432 18.13 -8.31 -21.69
CA LYS A 432 18.18 -6.85 -21.90
C LYS A 432 17.61 -6.43 -23.25
N ASP A 433 17.84 -7.22 -24.29
CA ASP A 433 17.29 -7.06 -25.63
C ASP A 433 15.76 -7.11 -25.65
N VAL A 434 15.18 -8.09 -24.96
CA VAL A 434 13.72 -8.26 -24.85
C VAL A 434 13.12 -7.08 -24.09
N LYS A 435 13.74 -6.69 -22.97
CA LYS A 435 13.29 -5.55 -22.15
C LYS A 435 13.28 -4.24 -22.95
N LEU A 436 14.37 -3.96 -23.67
CA LEU A 436 14.48 -2.78 -24.53
C LEU A 436 13.44 -2.81 -25.67
N TRP A 437 13.23 -3.97 -26.27
CA TRP A 437 12.23 -4.13 -27.33
C TRP A 437 10.79 -3.91 -26.84
N GLU A 438 10.43 -4.39 -25.64
CA GLU A 438 9.10 -4.14 -25.05
C GLU A 438 8.89 -2.63 -24.82
N VAL A 439 9.87 -1.94 -24.22
CA VAL A 439 9.82 -0.49 -24.01
C VAL A 439 9.71 0.28 -25.33
N GLN A 440 10.50 -0.10 -26.35
CA GLN A 440 10.40 0.50 -27.67
C GLN A 440 9.02 0.27 -28.31
N THR A 441 8.44 -0.92 -28.13
CA THR A 441 7.12 -1.29 -28.66
C THR A 441 6.02 -0.45 -28.02
N LEU A 442 6.07 -0.25 -26.70
CA LEU A 442 5.18 0.64 -25.97
C LEU A 442 5.27 2.08 -26.50
N LEU A 443 6.48 2.63 -26.59
CA LEU A 443 6.72 4.01 -27.02
C LEU A 443 6.25 4.27 -28.45
N LYS A 444 6.48 3.34 -29.39
CA LYS A 444 5.92 3.43 -30.74
C LYS A 444 4.39 3.41 -30.77
N GLY A 445 3.77 2.65 -29.86
CA GLY A 445 2.33 2.67 -29.66
C GLY A 445 1.83 4.04 -29.20
N LEU A 446 2.52 4.64 -28.23
CA LEU A 446 2.22 5.96 -27.71
C LEU A 446 2.44 7.06 -28.75
N GLU A 447 3.51 7.02 -29.54
CA GLU A 447 3.74 7.96 -30.65
C GLU A 447 2.59 7.94 -31.67
N LYS A 448 2.06 6.76 -32.00
CA LYS A 448 0.90 6.67 -32.89
C LYS A 448 -0.32 7.37 -32.31
N ILE A 449 -0.54 7.25 -31.00
CA ILE A 449 -1.62 7.95 -30.30
C ILE A 449 -1.35 9.47 -30.32
N ALA A 450 -0.14 9.91 -29.98
CA ALA A 450 0.27 11.32 -29.96
C ALA A 450 0.10 11.99 -31.33
N ASN A 451 0.46 11.28 -32.40
CA ASN A 451 0.34 11.76 -33.77
C ASN A 451 -1.13 11.82 -34.24
N SER A 452 -2.00 10.95 -33.70
CA SER A 452 -3.43 10.92 -34.06
C SER A 452 -4.23 12.04 -33.41
N ALA A 453 -3.80 12.46 -32.23
CA ALA A 453 -4.38 13.53 -31.48
C ALA A 453 -3.27 14.06 -30.58
N ASP A 454 -2.89 15.32 -30.76
CA ASP A 454 -2.01 16.04 -29.85
C ASP A 454 -2.63 15.95 -28.44
N ILE A 455 -2.13 15.03 -27.62
CA ILE A 455 -2.68 14.63 -26.32
C ILE A 455 -1.49 14.54 -25.35
N PRO A 456 -1.50 15.29 -24.23
CA PRO A 456 -0.51 15.14 -23.16
C PRO A 456 -0.43 13.70 -22.66
N MET A 457 0.77 13.20 -22.35
CA MET A 457 0.97 11.82 -21.95
C MET A 457 1.65 11.70 -20.59
N LEU A 458 1.23 10.67 -19.87
CA LEU A 458 1.85 10.14 -18.67
C LEU A 458 2.21 8.68 -18.93
N VAL A 459 3.44 8.29 -18.63
CA VAL A 459 3.92 6.92 -18.75
C VAL A 459 4.39 6.47 -17.37
N CYS A 460 3.54 5.70 -16.71
CA CYS A 460 3.74 5.17 -15.39
C CYS A 460 4.07 3.67 -15.47
N GLY A 461 4.83 3.17 -14.51
CA GLY A 461 5.03 1.73 -14.39
C GLY A 461 6.29 1.33 -13.67
N ASP A 462 6.35 0.03 -13.40
CA ASP A 462 7.56 -0.69 -13.06
C ASP A 462 8.21 -1.16 -14.36
N PHE A 463 9.38 -0.61 -14.67
CA PHE A 463 10.13 -0.94 -15.88
C PHE A 463 11.23 -1.97 -15.62
N ASN A 464 11.46 -2.38 -14.36
CA ASN A 464 12.57 -3.23 -13.94
C ASN A 464 13.90 -2.82 -14.57
N SER A 465 14.10 -1.51 -14.76
CA SER A 465 15.20 -0.92 -15.52
C SER A 465 15.82 0.16 -14.68
N ILE A 466 17.08 0.00 -14.29
CA ILE A 466 17.79 1.00 -13.50
C ILE A 466 18.15 2.25 -14.34
N PRO A 467 18.32 3.42 -13.72
CA PRO A 467 18.80 4.61 -14.41
C PRO A 467 20.11 4.35 -15.17
N GLY A 468 20.21 4.86 -16.39
CA GLY A 468 21.37 4.66 -17.26
C GLY A 468 21.36 3.36 -18.08
N SER A 469 20.45 2.42 -17.83
CA SER A 469 20.24 1.26 -18.70
C SER A 469 19.64 1.67 -20.06
N THR A 470 19.75 0.80 -21.09
CA THR A 470 19.20 1.14 -22.42
C THR A 470 17.69 1.42 -22.46
N PRO A 471 16.81 0.70 -21.71
CA PRO A 471 15.39 1.04 -21.69
C PRO A 471 15.13 2.38 -20.99
N HIS A 472 15.84 2.68 -19.90
CA HIS A 472 15.77 3.99 -19.23
C HIS A 472 16.26 5.11 -20.14
N GLY A 473 17.41 4.95 -20.79
CA GLY A 473 17.93 5.93 -21.74
C GLY A 473 16.97 6.19 -22.90
N LEU A 474 16.31 5.16 -23.42
CA LEU A 474 15.27 5.33 -24.43
C LEU A 474 14.12 6.19 -23.91
N LEU A 475 13.60 5.93 -22.70
CA LEU A 475 12.51 6.70 -22.07
C LEU A 475 12.89 8.15 -21.74
N ALA A 476 14.07 8.34 -21.14
CA ALA A 476 14.49 9.61 -20.55
C ALA A 476 15.18 10.55 -21.56
N ILE A 477 15.86 10.00 -22.57
CA ILE A 477 16.66 10.76 -23.55
C ILE A 477 15.98 10.73 -24.94
N GLY A 478 15.03 9.83 -25.16
CA GLY A 478 14.36 9.64 -26.45
C GLY A 478 15.16 8.79 -27.44
N LYS A 479 16.35 8.32 -27.08
CA LYS A 479 17.23 7.49 -27.93
C LYS A 479 18.18 6.64 -27.10
N VAL A 480 18.66 5.56 -27.69
CA VAL A 480 19.71 4.72 -27.12
C VAL A 480 21.08 5.10 -27.70
N ASP A 481 22.13 5.12 -26.87
CA ASP A 481 23.51 5.23 -27.33
C ASP A 481 23.88 3.98 -28.14
N GLN A 482 24.35 4.18 -29.37
CA GLN A 482 24.68 3.09 -30.28
C GLN A 482 25.88 2.25 -29.82
N LEU A 483 26.72 2.82 -28.93
CA LEU A 483 27.87 2.14 -28.34
C LEU A 483 27.57 1.54 -26.96
N HIS A 484 26.32 1.58 -26.51
CA HIS A 484 25.96 1.10 -25.18
C HIS A 484 26.24 -0.42 -25.04
N PRO A 485 26.89 -0.87 -23.95
CA PRO A 485 27.29 -2.26 -23.79
C PRO A 485 26.13 -3.26 -23.81
N ASP A 486 24.94 -2.87 -23.31
CA ASP A 486 23.74 -3.71 -23.37
C ASP A 486 23.34 -4.13 -24.80
N LEU A 487 23.74 -3.38 -25.83
CA LEU A 487 23.45 -3.70 -27.23
C LEU A 487 24.35 -4.81 -27.80
N ALA A 488 25.39 -5.23 -27.07
CA ALA A 488 26.29 -6.30 -27.51
C ALA A 488 25.58 -7.67 -27.60
N ILE A 489 24.50 -7.86 -26.84
CA ILE A 489 23.75 -9.11 -26.77
C ILE A 489 22.40 -8.92 -27.46
N ASP A 490 22.36 -9.19 -28.77
CA ASP A 490 21.13 -9.22 -29.58
C ASP A 490 21.11 -10.50 -30.46
N PRO A 491 20.89 -11.68 -29.85
CA PRO A 491 21.00 -12.97 -30.56
C PRO A 491 19.95 -13.15 -31.66
N LEU A 492 18.85 -12.39 -31.62
CA LEU A 492 17.76 -12.46 -32.59
C LEU A 492 17.82 -11.33 -33.64
N GLY A 493 18.73 -10.37 -33.49
CA GLY A 493 18.84 -9.21 -34.38
C GLY A 493 17.64 -8.25 -34.31
N ILE A 494 16.86 -8.28 -33.22
CA ILE A 494 15.58 -7.56 -33.08
C ILE A 494 15.76 -6.08 -32.80
N LEU A 495 16.96 -5.66 -32.37
CA LEU A 495 17.27 -4.27 -32.06
C LEU A 495 17.84 -3.51 -33.25
N ARG A 496 18.01 -4.17 -34.41
CA ARG A 496 18.63 -3.59 -35.60
C ARG A 496 17.62 -3.00 -36.59
N PRO A 497 18.00 -1.92 -37.31
CA PRO A 497 19.18 -1.10 -37.08
C PRO A 497 19.03 -0.27 -35.79
N VAL A 498 20.12 -0.15 -35.03
CA VAL A 498 20.15 0.56 -33.72
C VAL A 498 19.72 2.02 -33.86
N SER A 499 19.90 2.62 -35.04
CA SER A 499 19.42 3.97 -35.36
C SER A 499 17.89 4.14 -35.26
N LYS A 500 17.12 3.04 -35.21
CA LYS A 500 15.66 3.06 -35.01
C LYS A 500 15.25 2.93 -33.53
N LEU A 501 16.19 2.81 -32.59
CA LEU A 501 15.93 2.82 -31.16
C LEU A 501 15.81 4.28 -30.66
N THR A 502 14.78 4.96 -31.14
CA THR A 502 14.48 6.38 -30.85
C THR A 502 12.97 6.62 -30.85
N HIS A 503 12.53 7.67 -30.15
CA HIS A 503 11.17 8.22 -30.21
C HIS A 503 11.18 9.75 -30.10
N GLN A 504 10.06 10.38 -30.46
CA GLN A 504 9.91 11.84 -30.51
C GLN A 504 9.06 12.42 -29.37
N LEU A 505 8.49 11.58 -28.50
CA LEU A 505 7.76 12.05 -27.32
C LEU A 505 8.70 12.86 -26.40
N PRO A 506 8.35 14.09 -25.98
CA PRO A 506 9.18 14.93 -25.11
C PRO A 506 9.05 14.50 -23.65
N LEU A 507 9.38 13.24 -23.36
CA LEU A 507 9.25 12.63 -22.04
C LEU A 507 10.33 13.12 -21.09
N VAL A 508 9.92 13.39 -19.84
CA VAL A 508 10.81 13.73 -18.72
C VAL A 508 10.36 12.98 -17.48
N SER A 509 11.29 12.43 -16.70
CA SER A 509 10.99 11.83 -15.39
C SER A 509 10.48 12.91 -14.43
N ALA A 510 9.32 12.69 -13.81
CA ALA A 510 8.73 13.63 -12.85
C ALA A 510 9.67 13.88 -11.67
N TYR A 511 10.27 12.83 -11.11
CA TYR A 511 11.13 12.91 -9.93
C TYR A 511 12.49 13.58 -10.18
N SER A 512 12.96 13.62 -11.43
CA SER A 512 14.14 14.41 -11.80
C SER A 512 14.01 15.92 -11.52
N SER A 513 12.81 16.39 -11.22
CA SER A 513 12.57 17.78 -10.79
C SER A 513 13.21 18.09 -9.43
N PHE A 514 13.32 17.12 -8.51
CA PHE A 514 14.03 17.33 -7.25
C PHE A 514 15.52 17.64 -7.45
N ALA A 515 16.18 17.00 -8.42
CA ALA A 515 17.60 17.22 -8.66
C ALA A 515 17.91 18.57 -9.33
N ARG A 516 17.01 19.03 -10.22
CA ARG A 516 17.18 20.22 -11.07
C ARG A 516 17.01 21.55 -10.33
N MET A 517 16.44 21.55 -9.13
CA MET A 517 16.07 22.79 -8.44
C MET A 517 17.17 23.38 -7.59
N VAL A 518 17.30 24.70 -7.66
CA VAL A 518 18.23 25.53 -6.89
C VAL A 518 17.40 26.38 -5.94
N GLY A 519 17.19 25.90 -4.71
CA GLY A 519 16.37 26.58 -3.70
C GLY A 519 16.77 26.16 -2.29
N VAL A 520 16.68 27.11 -1.35
CA VAL A 520 17.05 26.97 0.06
C VAL A 520 15.80 26.64 0.87
N GLY A 521 15.33 25.40 0.74
CA GLY A 521 14.23 24.86 1.56
C GLY A 521 14.70 23.58 2.23
N TYR A 522 14.60 23.50 3.55
CA TYR A 522 15.06 22.35 4.34
C TYR A 522 14.51 21.02 3.80
N ASP A 523 13.23 21.00 3.40
CA ASP A 523 12.59 19.83 2.82
C ASP A 523 13.16 19.44 1.45
N LEU A 524 13.49 20.42 0.58
CA LEU A 524 14.04 20.18 -0.75
C LEU A 524 15.48 19.65 -0.68
N GLU A 525 16.31 20.18 0.23
CA GLU A 525 17.66 19.66 0.46
C GLU A 525 17.63 18.19 0.91
N HIS A 526 16.65 17.83 1.74
CA HIS A 526 16.46 16.45 2.17
C HIS A 526 16.08 15.55 1.00
N GLN A 527 15.18 15.99 0.11
CA GLN A 527 14.84 15.24 -1.09
C GLN A 527 16.02 15.11 -2.05
N ARG A 528 16.83 16.16 -2.24
CA ARG A 528 18.03 16.12 -3.10
C ARG A 528 19.06 15.09 -2.64
N ARG A 529 19.22 14.87 -1.34
CA ARG A 529 20.09 13.80 -0.80
C ARG A 529 19.55 12.40 -1.10
N ARG A 530 18.27 12.26 -1.45
CA ARG A 530 17.62 11.00 -1.83
C ARG A 530 17.59 10.79 -3.36
N MET A 531 18.30 11.64 -4.11
CA MET A 531 18.47 11.53 -5.55
C MET A 531 19.91 11.12 -5.89
N ASP A 532 20.07 10.33 -6.93
CA ASP A 532 21.38 10.05 -7.53
C ASP A 532 21.83 11.25 -8.37
N SER A 533 23.04 11.76 -8.12
CA SER A 533 23.55 12.97 -8.75
C SER A 533 24.01 12.77 -10.20
N GLY A 534 24.30 11.54 -10.61
CA GLY A 534 24.70 11.22 -11.98
C GLY A 534 23.51 11.07 -12.93
N THR A 535 22.41 10.52 -12.43
CA THR A 535 21.24 10.15 -13.23
C THR A 535 20.05 11.07 -13.00
N ASN A 536 20.04 11.84 -11.92
CA ASN A 536 18.92 12.68 -11.48
C ASN A 536 17.63 11.90 -11.20
N GLU A 537 17.73 10.61 -10.90
CA GLU A 537 16.59 9.78 -10.48
C GLU A 537 16.67 9.51 -8.97
N PRO A 538 15.60 9.06 -8.31
CA PRO A 538 15.67 8.63 -6.91
C PRO A 538 16.77 7.59 -6.70
N LEU A 539 17.32 7.51 -5.49
CA LEU A 539 18.26 6.45 -5.12
C LEU A 539 17.60 5.06 -5.22
N PHE A 540 16.33 4.97 -4.82
CA PHE A 540 15.56 3.75 -4.92
C PHE A 540 14.06 3.99 -5.05
N THR A 541 13.40 3.00 -5.66
CA THR A 541 11.94 2.85 -5.62
C THR A 541 11.53 1.43 -5.21
N ASN A 542 12.43 0.45 -5.36
CA ASN A 542 12.37 -0.87 -4.75
C ASN A 542 13.50 -1.01 -3.71
N CYS A 543 13.20 -1.59 -2.54
CA CYS A 543 14.18 -1.81 -1.48
C CYS A 543 13.94 -3.13 -0.75
N THR A 544 14.53 -4.20 -1.25
CA THR A 544 14.58 -5.51 -0.58
C THR A 544 15.92 -5.71 0.16
N ARG A 545 16.10 -6.88 0.77
CA ARG A 545 17.39 -7.30 1.36
C ARG A 545 18.51 -7.36 0.31
N ASP A 546 18.21 -7.89 -0.86
CA ASP A 546 19.22 -8.26 -1.87
C ASP A 546 19.35 -7.22 -3.00
N PHE A 547 18.34 -6.37 -3.18
CA PHE A 547 18.32 -5.33 -4.21
C PHE A 547 17.71 -4.03 -3.68
N THR A 548 18.39 -2.92 -3.96
CA THR A 548 17.87 -1.57 -3.76
C THR A 548 18.21 -0.75 -4.98
N GLY A 549 17.22 -0.10 -5.57
CA GLY A 549 17.41 0.70 -6.76
C GLY A 549 16.10 1.25 -7.33
N THR A 550 16.24 2.20 -8.25
CA THR A 550 15.10 2.81 -8.94
C THR A 550 14.72 1.99 -10.16
N VAL A 551 13.46 1.56 -10.21
CA VAL A 551 12.88 0.79 -11.32
C VAL A 551 11.48 1.26 -11.70
N ASP A 552 10.87 2.10 -10.86
CA ASP A 552 9.55 2.68 -11.06
C ASP A 552 9.67 4.13 -11.50
N TYR A 553 8.83 4.53 -12.46
CA TYR A 553 8.90 5.87 -13.03
C TYR A 553 7.52 6.46 -13.32
N ILE A 554 7.45 7.79 -13.27
CA ILE A 554 6.37 8.59 -13.85
C ILE A 554 7.02 9.54 -14.87
N PHE A 555 6.96 9.19 -16.15
CA PHE A 555 7.36 10.08 -17.23
C PHE A 555 6.17 10.90 -17.72
N TYR A 556 6.41 12.12 -18.15
CA TYR A 556 5.37 13.01 -18.69
C TYR A 556 5.87 13.82 -19.89
N THR A 557 4.95 14.25 -20.76
CA THR A 557 5.27 15.13 -21.89
C THR A 557 5.49 16.57 -21.42
N ALA A 558 6.75 17.01 -21.38
CA ALA A 558 7.15 18.26 -20.74
C ALA A 558 6.79 19.53 -21.54
N ASP A 559 6.38 19.40 -22.79
CA ASP A 559 5.84 20.49 -23.60
C ASP A 559 4.40 20.86 -23.25
N SER A 560 3.67 19.94 -22.60
CA SER A 560 2.23 20.01 -22.39
C SER A 560 1.82 19.90 -20.92
N LEU A 561 2.68 19.37 -20.05
CA LEU A 561 2.47 19.32 -18.60
C LEU A 561 3.64 19.98 -17.85
N SER A 562 3.37 20.52 -16.66
CA SER A 562 4.37 20.85 -15.63
C SER A 562 4.11 20.03 -14.37
N VAL A 563 5.18 19.68 -13.64
CA VAL A 563 5.09 19.06 -12.31
C VAL A 563 5.04 20.18 -11.28
N GLU A 564 4.02 20.18 -10.42
CA GLU A 564 3.82 21.19 -9.38
C GLU A 564 4.37 20.70 -8.04
N SER A 565 4.07 19.44 -7.68
CA SER A 565 4.53 18.81 -6.45
C SER A 565 4.79 17.31 -6.63
N LEU A 566 5.61 16.75 -5.75
CA LEU A 566 6.03 15.35 -5.76
C LEU A 566 5.94 14.77 -4.35
N LEU A 567 5.48 13.52 -4.23
CA LEU A 567 5.45 12.84 -2.95
C LEU A 567 6.87 12.57 -2.47
N GLU A 568 7.12 12.89 -1.21
CA GLU A 568 8.44 12.74 -0.63
C GLU A 568 9.00 11.31 -0.80
N LEU A 569 10.30 11.25 -1.12
CA LEU A 569 11.06 10.02 -1.16
C LEU A 569 11.32 9.54 0.25
N LEU A 570 11.50 8.24 0.43
CA LEU A 570 11.86 7.66 1.73
C LEU A 570 13.38 7.64 1.90
N ASP A 571 13.79 7.61 3.16
CA ASP A 571 15.20 7.51 3.55
C ASP A 571 15.58 6.03 3.70
N GLU A 572 16.65 5.60 3.04
CA GLU A 572 17.08 4.21 3.04
C GLU A 572 17.46 3.73 4.45
N GLU A 573 18.21 4.55 5.20
CA GLU A 573 18.64 4.20 6.56
C GLU A 573 17.44 3.99 7.49
N SER A 574 16.42 4.85 7.36
CA SER A 574 15.16 4.73 8.09
C SER A 574 14.39 3.45 7.73
N LEU A 575 14.34 3.07 6.46
CA LEU A 575 13.66 1.84 6.00
C LEU A 575 14.42 0.56 6.37
N ARG A 576 15.75 0.62 6.36
CA ARG A 576 16.62 -0.53 6.64
C ARG A 576 16.94 -0.72 8.12
N LYS A 577 16.50 0.20 8.99
CA LYS A 577 16.73 0.12 10.45
C LYS A 577 16.30 -1.23 11.04
N ASP A 578 15.18 -1.78 10.56
CA ASP A 578 14.62 -3.04 11.05
C ASP A 578 14.62 -4.18 10.01
N THR A 579 14.93 -3.93 8.72
CA THR A 579 15.39 -4.90 7.69
C THR A 579 15.36 -4.31 6.27
N ALA A 580 14.19 -4.33 5.61
CA ALA A 580 13.93 -3.88 4.23
C ALA A 580 12.40 -3.84 3.98
N LEU A 581 11.96 -3.65 2.74
CA LEU A 581 10.57 -3.72 2.31
C LEU A 581 10.23 -5.10 1.69
N PRO A 582 9.01 -5.63 1.86
CA PRO A 582 7.92 -5.11 2.67
C PRO A 582 8.21 -5.26 4.17
N SER A 583 7.49 -4.53 4.99
CA SER A 583 7.62 -4.52 6.44
C SER A 583 6.24 -4.43 7.11
N PRO A 584 6.16 -4.54 8.44
CA PRO A 584 4.93 -4.24 9.18
C PRO A 584 4.28 -2.90 8.79
N GLU A 585 5.07 -1.87 8.45
CA GLU A 585 4.54 -0.55 8.08
C GLU A 585 4.22 -0.43 6.58
N TRP A 586 4.95 -1.15 5.72
CA TRP A 586 4.92 -1.00 4.27
C TRP A 586 4.58 -2.32 3.56
N SER A 587 3.47 -2.35 2.83
CA SER A 587 2.90 -3.60 2.30
C SER A 587 3.35 -4.00 0.88
N SER A 588 4.34 -3.32 0.35
CA SER A 588 5.04 -3.66 -0.89
C SER A 588 6.55 -3.54 -0.68
N ASP A 589 7.34 -4.23 -1.48
CA ASP A 589 8.78 -4.02 -1.63
C ASP A 589 9.14 -2.77 -2.46
N HIS A 590 8.15 -2.15 -3.08
CA HIS A 590 8.25 -0.85 -3.74
C HIS A 590 7.68 0.27 -2.86
N ILE A 591 8.07 1.51 -3.17
CA ILE A 591 7.47 2.73 -2.62
C ILE A 591 6.56 3.36 -3.68
N ALA A 592 5.40 3.89 -3.25
CA ALA A 592 4.53 4.58 -4.20
C ALA A 592 5.17 5.90 -4.68
N LEU A 593 5.01 6.22 -5.96
CA LEU A 593 5.39 7.50 -6.55
C LEU A 593 4.13 8.30 -6.84
N LEU A 594 4.10 9.58 -6.47
CA LEU A 594 2.95 10.45 -6.72
C LEU A 594 3.43 11.83 -7.16
N ALA A 595 2.81 12.34 -8.20
CA ALA A 595 3.13 13.65 -8.76
C ALA A 595 1.84 14.44 -9.02
N GLU A 596 1.85 15.72 -8.68
CA GLU A 596 0.85 16.69 -9.09
C GLU A 596 1.30 17.38 -10.37
N PHE A 597 0.41 17.43 -11.36
CA PHE A 597 0.66 18.04 -12.66
C PHE A 597 -0.31 19.18 -12.92
N ARG A 598 0.13 20.12 -13.75
CA ARG A 598 -0.70 21.16 -14.37
C ARG A 598 -0.59 21.06 -15.88
N CYS A 599 -1.71 21.22 -16.58
CA CYS A 599 -1.68 21.36 -18.04
C CYS A 599 -1.16 22.73 -18.45
N LYS A 600 -0.17 22.75 -19.35
CA LYS A 600 0.35 23.99 -19.92
C LYS A 600 -0.65 24.58 -20.92
N PRO A 601 -0.77 25.91 -20.98
CA PRO A 601 -1.53 26.56 -22.04
C PRO A 601 -0.92 26.18 -23.39
N ARG A 602 -1.76 25.74 -24.34
CA ARG A 602 -1.29 25.49 -25.71
C ARG A 602 -0.91 26.81 -26.37
N ILE A 603 0.37 27.09 -26.46
CA ILE A 603 0.89 28.13 -27.35
C ILE A 603 0.71 27.59 -28.77
N ARG A 604 -0.22 28.17 -29.53
CA ARG A 604 -0.39 27.84 -30.96
C ARG A 604 0.94 28.10 -31.66
N ARG A 605 1.51 27.05 -32.28
CA ARG A 605 2.53 27.22 -33.32
C ARG A 605 1.85 27.48 -34.65
#